data_AF-A0A288GTY3-F1
#
_entry.id   AF-A0A288GTY3-F1
#
_cell.length_a   1.000
_cell.length_b   1.000
_cell.length_c   1.000
_cell.angle_alpha   90.00
_cell.angle_beta   90.00
_cell.angle_gamma   90.00
#
_symmetry.space_group_name_H-M   'P 1'
#
loop_
_entity.id
_entity.type
_entity.pdbx_description
1 polymer ?
#
loop_
_entity_poly.entity_id
_entity_poly.type
_entity_poly.pdbx_seq_one_letter_code
_entity_poly.pdbx_strand_id
1 'polypeptide(L)' 'MLQIGDHYRHYKSTGGSDYTYEIIGMGKHTETGEMLVIYKSLYIIDGLQGADYWIRPSMRDEQVEYNGQRISRFTKIL' A
#
# COMPACT_ATOMS: atom_id res chain seq x y z
N MET A 1 1.73 10.13 10.22
CA MET A 1 1.70 10.73 8.87
C MET A 1 2.41 9.76 7.95
N LEU A 2 1.92 9.54 6.72
CA LEU A 2 2.66 8.73 5.75
C LEU A 2 3.96 9.48 5.40
N GLN A 3 5.07 8.77 5.27
CA GLN A 3 6.36 9.35 4.89
C GLN A 3 6.98 8.54 3.75
N ILE A 4 7.74 9.20 2.88
CA ILE A 4 8.57 8.51 1.89
C ILE A 4 9.57 7.65 2.64
N GLY A 5 9.74 6.39 2.21
CA GLY A 5 10.53 5.36 2.89
C GLY A 5 9.76 4.56 3.94
N ASP A 6 8.53 4.94 4.29
CA ASP A 6 7.72 4.13 5.21
C ASP A 6 7.35 2.79 4.56
N HIS A 7 7.45 1.72 5.37
CA HIS A 7 7.11 0.36 4.97
C HIS A 7 5.75 -0.05 5.55
N TYR A 8 4.94 -0.71 4.74
CA TYR A 8 3.60 -1.16 5.11
C TYR A 8 3.37 -2.61 4.70
N ARG A 9 2.66 -3.36 5.56
CA ARG A 9 2.19 -4.71 5.28
C ARG A 9 0.69 -4.69 4.99
N HIS A 10 0.28 -5.38 3.92
CA HIS A 10 -1.13 -5.61 3.64
C HIS A 10 -1.74 -6.65 4.57
N TYR A 11 -3.02 -6.52 4.90
CA TYR A 11 -3.76 -7.50 5.68
C TYR A 11 -3.81 -8.91 5.05
N LYS A 12 -3.67 -9.02 3.73
CA LYS A 12 -3.60 -10.32 3.03
C LYS A 12 -2.26 -11.04 3.17
N SER A 13 -1.31 -10.49 3.93
CA SER A 13 -0.04 -11.16 4.18
C SER A 13 -0.29 -12.30 5.16
N THR A 14 -0.27 -13.54 4.66
CA THR A 14 -0.65 -14.74 5.41
C THR A 14 0.29 -15.89 5.07
N GLY A 15 0.75 -16.66 6.07
CA GLY A 15 1.12 -18.07 5.98
C GLY A 15 1.90 -18.58 4.75
N GLY A 16 2.70 -17.75 4.08
CA GLY A 16 3.37 -18.08 2.82
C GLY A 16 3.48 -16.90 1.82
N SER A 17 2.72 -15.83 2.02
CA SER A 17 2.82 -14.60 1.22
C SER A 17 3.13 -13.39 2.11
N ASP A 18 4.09 -12.56 1.69
CA ASP A 18 4.42 -11.30 2.35
C ASP A 18 4.17 -10.12 1.40
N TYR A 19 2.99 -9.52 1.50
CA TYR A 19 2.60 -8.38 0.67
C TYR A 19 3.01 -7.09 1.36
N THR A 20 4.28 -6.76 1.20
CA THR A 20 4.90 -5.55 1.76
C THR A 20 5.14 -4.51 0.67
N TYR A 21 5.11 -3.25 1.11
CA TYR A 21 5.22 -2.09 0.24
C TYR A 21 6.07 -1.00 0.88
N GLU A 22 6.75 -0.22 0.04
CA GLU A 22 7.46 1.00 0.43
C GLU A 22 6.77 2.21 -0.22
N ILE A 23 6.53 3.25 0.57
CA ILE A 23 6.09 4.56 0.04
C ILE A 23 7.27 5.23 -0.66
N ILE A 24 7.11 5.52 -1.95
CA ILE A 24 8.16 6.17 -2.74
C ILE A 24 7.84 7.62 -3.09
N GLY A 25 6.59 8.04 -2.90
CA GLY A 25 6.18 9.37 -3.26
C GLY A 25 4.73 9.68 -2.93
N MET A 26 4.40 10.95 -3.06
CA MET A 26 3.03 11.46 -3.01
C MET A 26 2.86 12.47 -4.14
N GLY A 27 1.65 12.54 -4.69
CA GLY A 27 1.31 13.46 -5.76
C GLY A 27 -0.10 14.02 -5.56
N LYS A 28 -0.41 15.09 -6.29
CA LYS A 28 -1.77 15.62 -6.39
C LYS A 28 -2.32 15.28 -7.76
N HIS A 29 -3.46 14.60 -7.81
CA HIS A 29 -4.13 14.27 -9.06
C HIS A 29 -4.59 15.55 -9.76
N THR A 30 -4.24 15.74 -11.04
CA THR A 30 -4.37 17.04 -11.72
C THR A 30 -5.83 17.41 -12.00
N GLU A 31 -6.68 16.43 -12.26
CA GLU A 31 -8.07 16.60 -12.65
C GLU A 31 -8.99 16.73 -11.42
N THR A 32 -8.64 16.08 -10.31
CA THR A 32 -9.50 16.01 -9.11
C THR A 32 -8.93 16.77 -7.91
N GLY A 33 -7.64 17.09 -7.94
CA GLY A 33 -6.92 17.68 -6.81
C GLY A 33 -6.69 16.73 -5.63
N GLU A 34 -7.03 15.45 -5.77
CA GLU A 34 -6.90 14.46 -4.70
C GLU A 34 -5.43 14.14 -4.40
N MET A 35 -5.07 14.02 -3.13
CA MET A 35 -3.75 13.55 -2.74
C MET A 35 -3.65 12.04 -2.98
N LEU A 36 -2.62 11.62 -3.72
CA LEU A 36 -2.34 10.23 -4.03
C LEU A 36 -1.00 9.82 -3.39
N VAL A 37 -0.94 8.57 -2.97
CA VAL A 37 0.25 7.90 -2.48
C VAL A 37 0.77 6.98 -3.57
N ILE A 38 2.06 7.07 -3.86
CA ILE A 38 2.77 6.20 -4.78
C ILE A 38 3.62 5.26 -3.93
N TYR A 39 3.46 3.96 -4.15
CA TYR A 39 4.18 2.94 -3.39
C TYR A 39 4.60 1.80 -4.31
N LYS A 40 5.67 1.09 -3.97
CA LYS A 40 6.13 -0.08 -4.71
C LYS A 40 5.95 -1.35 -3.90
N SER A 41 5.66 -2.47 -4.54
CA SER A 41 5.75 -3.80 -3.91
C SER A 41 7.20 -4.15 -3.59
N LEU A 42 7.40 -4.82 -2.45
CA LEU A 42 8.68 -5.39 -2.02
C LEU A 42 8.69 -6.93 -2.19
N TYR A 43 7.84 -7.41 -3.09
CA TYR A 43 7.69 -8.80 -3.49
C TYR A 43 7.48 -8.87 -5.00
N ILE A 44 7.70 -10.06 -5.58
CA ILE A 44 7.58 -10.28 -7.02
C ILE A 44 6.10 -10.26 -7.41
N ILE A 45 5.75 -9.40 -8.36
CA ILE A 45 4.45 -9.42 -9.01
C ILE A 45 4.60 -10.11 -10.37
N ASP A 46 3.97 -11.27 -10.52
CA ASP A 46 3.93 -11.95 -11.81
C ASP A 46 3.19 -11.08 -12.85
N GLY A 47 3.81 -10.91 -14.03
CA GLY A 47 3.19 -10.27 -15.19
C GLY A 47 3.44 -8.76 -15.36
N LEU A 48 4.12 -8.10 -14.42
CA LEU A 48 4.55 -6.70 -14.58
C LEU A 48 6.06 -6.61 -14.80
N GLN A 49 6.47 -6.69 -16.06
CA GLN A 49 7.85 -6.39 -16.45
C GLN A 49 8.05 -4.87 -16.48
N GLY A 50 8.58 -4.30 -15.41
CA GLY A 50 9.09 -2.91 -15.38
C GLY A 50 8.25 -1.88 -14.62
N ALA A 51 7.18 -2.28 -13.92
CA ALA A 51 6.46 -1.37 -13.02
C ALA A 51 5.89 -2.10 -11.79
N ASP A 52 6.58 -2.00 -10.65
CA ASP A 52 6.11 -2.48 -9.34
C ASP A 52 5.32 -1.40 -8.58
N TYR A 53 4.98 -0.30 -9.25
CA TYR A 53 4.42 0.89 -8.64
C TYR A 53 2.89 0.91 -8.68
N TRP A 54 2.31 1.27 -7.56
CA TRP A 54 0.88 1.40 -7.35
C TRP A 54 0.57 2.82 -6.88
N ILE A 55 -0.62 3.31 -7.24
CA ILE A 55 -1.07 4.67 -6.93
C ILE A 55 -2.47 4.59 -6.34
N ARG A 56 -2.71 5.29 -5.22
CA ARG A 56 -4.05 5.35 -4.59
C ARG A 56 -4.28 6.59 -3.71
N PRO A 57 -5.54 6.99 -3.45
CA PRO A 57 -5.87 8.16 -2.63
C PRO A 57 -5.42 8.18 -1.17
N SER A 58 -5.50 7.04 -0.47
CA SER A 58 -5.11 6.96 0.94
C SER A 58 -4.64 5.55 1.26
N MET A 59 -3.57 5.43 2.04
CA MET A 59 -3.17 4.17 2.67
C MET A 59 -3.41 4.14 4.18
N ARG A 60 -3.85 5.25 4.76
CA ARG A 60 -3.88 5.45 6.21
C ARG A 60 -5.27 5.18 6.77
N ASP A 61 -5.31 4.53 7.93
CA ASP A 61 -6.50 4.35 8.77
C ASP A 61 -7.68 3.64 8.06
N GLU A 62 -7.42 2.98 6.93
CA GLU A 62 -8.43 2.21 6.23
C GLU A 62 -8.67 0.87 6.94
N GLN A 63 -9.93 0.58 7.23
CA GLN A 63 -10.38 -0.65 7.85
C GLN A 63 -11.09 -1.52 6.82
N VAL A 64 -10.88 -2.83 6.88
CA VAL A 64 -11.56 -3.84 6.06
C VAL A 64 -12.17 -4.91 6.96
N GLU A 65 -13.25 -5.54 6.50
CA GLU A 65 -13.73 -6.78 7.10
C GLU A 65 -12.98 -7.96 6.52
N TYR A 66 -12.36 -8.76 7.38
CA TYR A 66 -11.64 -9.96 7.01
C TYR A 66 -11.87 -11.03 8.08
N ASN A 67 -12.38 -12.20 7.68
CA ASN A 67 -12.74 -13.30 8.57
C ASN A 67 -13.66 -12.86 9.75
N GLY A 68 -14.65 -12.00 9.46
CA GLY A 68 -15.59 -11.50 10.47
C GLY A 68 -15.00 -10.49 11.46
N GLN A 69 -13.77 -10.03 11.24
CA GLN A 69 -13.12 -9.01 12.06
C GLN A 69 -12.82 -7.77 11.24
N ARG A 70 -12.95 -6.60 11.88
CA ARG A 70 -12.54 -5.32 11.30
C ARG A 70 -11.07 -5.07 11.60
N ILE A 71 -10.24 -5.03 10.57
CA ILE A 71 -8.78 -4.90 10.68
C ILE A 71 -8.25 -3.80 9.76
N SER A 72 -7.10 -3.23 10.11
CA SER A 72 -6.42 -2.26 9.26
C SER A 72 -6.00 -2.92 7.95
N ARG A 73 -6.31 -2.28 6.80
CA ARG A 73 -5.88 -2.76 5.48
C ARG A 73 -4.36 -2.76 5.36
N PHE A 74 -3.72 -1.72 5.88
CA PHE A 74 -2.28 -1.56 5.91
C PHE A 74 -1.81 -1.30 7.34
N THR A 75 -0.75 -2.01 7.73
CA THR A 75 -0.09 -1.83 9.01
C THR A 75 1.34 -1.38 8.76
N LYS A 76 1.76 -0.27 9.37
CA LYS A 76 3.15 0.20 9.27
C LYS A 76 4.09 -0.82 9.91
N ILE A 77 5.20 -1.10 9.25
CA ILE A 77 6.28 -1.98 9.73
C ILE A 77 7.44 -1.08 10.17
N LEU A 78 8.08 -1.43 11.29
CA LEU A 78 9.27 -0.74 11.80
C LEU A 78 10.55 -1.29 11.17
#